data_AF-A0A971W4J2-F1
#
_entry.id   AF-A0A971W4J2-F1
#
_cell.length_a   1.000
_cell.length_b   1.000
_cell.length_c   1.000
_cell.angle_alpha   90.00
_cell.angle_beta   90.00
_cell.angle_gamma   90.00
#
_symmetry.space_group_name_H-M   'P 1'
#
loop_
_entity.id
_entity.type
_entity.pdbx_description
1 polymer ?
#
loop_
_entity_poly.entity_id
_entity_poly.type
_entity_poly.pdbx_seq_one_letter_code
_entity_poly.pdbx_strand_id
1 'polypeptide(L)'
;MIAVSLIINTALFFIVLNLGYYRRRRQNPGYPEKPFHQLYLFPLALGIVFTLIVDSFRGIVFHQLLIFLAAALLLYWIFYVLAAPKR
;
A
#
# COMPACT_ATOMS: atom_id res chain seq x y z
N MET A 1 -5.59 11.06 -8.08
CA MET A 1 -4.54 10.31 -7.35
C MET A 1 -4.86 8.82 -7.25
N ILE A 2 -6.05 8.43 -6.78
CA ILE A 2 -6.47 7.01 -6.68
C ILE A 2 -6.35 6.24 -7.99
N ALA A 3 -6.82 6.79 -9.12
CA ALA A 3 -6.74 6.11 -10.42
C ALA A 3 -5.30 5.80 -10.86
N VAL A 4 -4.36 6.71 -10.57
CA VAL A 4 -2.94 6.51 -10.88
C VAL A 4 -2.33 5.44 -9.97
N SER A 5 -2.64 5.48 -8.67
CA SER A 5 -2.23 4.42 -7.73
C SER A 5 -2.81 3.07 -8.10
N LEU A 6 -4.07 3.01 -8.55
CA LEU A 6 -4.72 1.79 -9.02
C LEU A 6 -3.96 1.20 -10.22
N ILE A 7 -3.69 2.01 -11.25
CA ILE A 7 -2.98 1.57 -12.46
C ILE A 7 -1.59 1.03 -12.11
N ILE A 8 -0.84 1.75 -11.25
CA ILE A 8 0.50 1.34 -10.82
C ILE A 8 0.44 0.02 -10.03
N ASN A 9 -0.44 -0.06 -9.03
CA ASN A 9 -0.58 -1.25 -8.18
C ASN A 9 -1.01 -2.47 -9.00
N THR A 10 -2.01 -2.31 -9.88
CA THR A 10 -2.47 -3.37 -10.77
C THR A 10 -1.36 -3.82 -11.70
N ALA A 11 -0.63 -2.91 -12.36
CA ALA A 11 0.49 -3.26 -13.23
C ALA A 11 1.59 -4.03 -12.47
N LEU A 12 1.87 -3.62 -11.23
CA LEU A 12 2.87 -4.25 -10.38
C LEU A 12 2.45 -5.69 -10.00
N PHE A 13 1.20 -5.90 -9.57
CA PHE A 13 0.68 -7.25 -9.33
C PHE A 13 0.64 -8.09 -10.61
N PHE A 14 0.31 -7.47 -11.75
CA PHE A 14 0.31 -8.14 -13.05
C PHE A 14 1.67 -8.71 -13.39
N ILE A 15 2.72 -7.89 -13.25
CA ILE A 15 4.09 -8.29 -13.52
C ILE A 15 4.50 -9.38 -12.53
N VAL A 16 4.38 -9.14 -11.22
CA VAL A 16 4.83 -10.08 -10.19
C VAL A 16 4.18 -11.46 -10.34
N LEU A 17 2.87 -11.52 -10.56
CA LEU A 17 2.12 -12.78 -10.62
C LEU A 17 2.27 -13.51 -11.97
N ASN A 18 2.51 -12.78 -13.06
CA ASN A 18 2.64 -13.38 -14.40
C ASN A 18 4.08 -13.57 -14.87
N LEU A 19 5.09 -12.98 -14.22
CA LEU A 19 6.51 -13.09 -14.60
C LEU A 19 6.98 -14.55 -14.60
N GLY A 20 6.62 -15.31 -13.55
CA GLY A 20 6.98 -16.72 -13.43
C GLY A 20 6.33 -17.60 -14.49
N TYR A 21 5.09 -17.29 -14.87
CA TYR A 21 4.37 -18.01 -15.93
C TYR A 21 4.98 -17.72 -17.30
N TYR A 22 5.26 -16.45 -17.62
CA TYR A 22 5.90 -16.07 -18.87
C TYR A 22 7.31 -16.66 -19.02
N ARG A 23 8.08 -16.73 -17.92
CA ARG A 23 9.41 -17.34 -17.93
C ARG A 23 9.35 -18.83 -18.25
N ARG A 24 8.41 -19.57 -17.66
CA ARG A 24 8.23 -21.01 -17.90
C ARG A 24 7.63 -21.32 -19.27
N ARG A 25 6.70 -20.48 -19.76
CA ARG A 25 6.14 -20.59 -21.12
C ARG A 25 7.21 -20.36 -22.20
N ARG A 26 8.18 -19.46 -21.96
CA ARG A 26 9.32 -19.25 -22.89
C ARG A 26 10.32 -20.41 -22.88
N GLN A 27 10.44 -21.13 -21.77
CA GLN A 27 11.40 -22.24 -21.63
C GLN A 27 10.84 -23.58 -22.12
N ASN A 28 9.52 -23.78 -22.08
CA ASN A 28 8.86 -25.01 -22.49
C ASN A 28 7.73 -24.72 -23.50
N PRO A 29 7.86 -25.14 -24.77
CA PRO A 29 6.85 -24.89 -25.80
C PRO A 29 5.50 -25.58 -25.55
N GLY A 30 5.44 -26.61 -24.69
CA GLY A 30 4.21 -27.31 -24.29
C GLY A 30 3.60 -26.83 -22.96
N TYR A 31 3.96 -25.64 -22.47
CA TYR A 31 3.47 -25.18 -21.16
C TYR A 31 1.96 -24.90 -21.19
N PRO A 32 1.17 -25.45 -20.24
CA PRO A 32 -0.29 -25.33 -20.26
C PRO A 32 -0.75 -23.88 -20.13
N GLU A 33 -1.79 -23.52 -20.87
CA GLU A 33 -2.33 -22.16 -20.83
C GLU A 33 -3.03 -21.89 -19.50
N LYS A 34 -2.61 -20.82 -18.82
CA LYS A 34 -3.29 -20.34 -17.63
C LYS A 34 -4.66 -19.76 -18.01
N PRO A 35 -5.72 -20.07 -17.25
CA PRO A 35 -7.05 -19.56 -17.54
C PRO A 35 -7.12 -18.03 -17.29
N PHE A 36 -7.94 -17.35 -18.10
CA PHE A 36 -8.05 -15.88 -18.13
C PHE A 36 -8.26 -15.24 -16.75
N HIS A 37 -9.07 -15.89 -15.90
CA HIS A 37 -9.37 -15.38 -14.56
C HIS A 37 -8.13 -15.33 -13.64
N GLN A 38 -7.20 -16.28 -13.78
CA GLN A 38 -5.96 -16.29 -13.00
C GLN A 38 -4.91 -15.31 -13.57
N LEU A 39 -4.91 -15.12 -14.89
CA LEU A 39 -3.92 -14.30 -15.57
C LEU A 39 -4.23 -12.81 -15.45
N TYR A 40 -5.50 -12.43 -15.65
CA TYR A 40 -5.92 -11.03 -15.76
C TYR A 40 -6.79 -10.57 -14.59
N LEU A 41 -7.80 -11.36 -14.24
CA LEU A 41 -8.84 -10.96 -13.28
C LEU A 41 -8.31 -10.91 -11.85
N PHE A 42 -7.47 -11.87 -11.48
CA PHE A 42 -6.86 -11.98 -10.15
C PHE A 42 -5.92 -10.80 -9.82
N PRO A 43 -4.88 -10.47 -10.62
CA PRO A 43 -4.03 -9.30 -10.36
C PRO A 43 -4.81 -7.98 -10.39
N LEU A 44 -5.85 -7.87 -11.22
CA LEU A 44 -6.72 -6.69 -11.26
C LEU A 44 -7.52 -6.54 -9.96
N ALA A 45 -8.18 -7.60 -9.50
CA ALA A 45 -8.93 -7.60 -8.25
C ALA A 45 -8.03 -7.29 -7.05
N LEU A 46 -6.81 -7.86 -7.03
CA LEU A 46 -5.82 -7.58 -5.99
C LEU A 46 -5.37 -6.12 -5.99
N GLY A 47 -5.14 -5.53 -7.17
CA GLY A 47 -4.81 -4.11 -7.30
C GLY A 47 -5.93 -3.18 -6.81
N ILE A 48 -7.18 -3.53 -7.08
CA ILE A 48 -8.36 -2.81 -6.59
C ILE A 48 -8.44 -2.88 -5.07
N VAL A 49 -8.44 -4.08 -4.50
CA VAL A 49 -8.54 -4.29 -3.04
C VAL A 49 -7.38 -3.61 -2.31
N PHE A 50 -6.15 -3.77 -2.80
CA PHE A 50 -4.97 -3.14 -2.20
C PHE A 50 -5.04 -1.61 -2.25
N THR A 51 -5.50 -1.04 -3.37
CA THR A 51 -5.64 0.42 -3.49
C THR A 51 -6.72 0.94 -2.54
N LEU A 52 -7.85 0.24 -2.40
CA LEU A 52 -8.91 0.59 -1.44
C LEU A 52 -8.43 0.49 0.01
N ILE A 53 -7.68 -0.57 0.34
CA ILE A 53 -7.06 -0.75 1.66
C ILE A 53 -6.12 0.42 1.95
N VAL A 54 -5.12 0.67 1.08
CA VAL A 54 -4.14 1.73 1.28
C VAL A 54 -4.79 3.10 1.38
N ASP A 55 -5.82 3.37 0.57
CA ASP A 55 -6.56 4.64 0.62
C ASP A 55 -7.35 4.78 1.93
N SER A 56 -8.02 3.71 2.38
CA SER A 56 -8.73 3.68 3.65
C SER A 56 -7.80 3.82 4.86
N PHE A 57 -6.59 3.25 4.80
CA PHE A 57 -5.58 3.35 5.85
C PHE A 57 -4.79 4.66 5.82
N ARG A 58 -4.64 5.31 4.66
CA ARG A 58 -3.98 6.63 4.56
C ARG A 58 -4.64 7.66 5.46
N GLY A 59 -5.97 7.66 5.56
CA GLY A 59 -6.70 8.48 6.52
C GLY A 59 -6.25 8.18 7.95
N ILE A 60 -6.30 6.92 8.37
CA ILE A 60 -6.04 6.50 9.75
C ILE A 60 -4.60 6.80 10.18
N VAL A 61 -3.60 6.52 9.33
CA VAL A 61 -2.18 6.76 9.64
C VAL A 61 -1.88 8.26 9.77
N PHE A 62 -2.44 9.10 8.91
CA PHE A 62 -2.28 10.56 9.03
C PHE A 62 -2.94 11.12 10.30
N HIS A 63 -4.15 10.64 10.63
CA HIS A 63 -4.84 11.06 11.86
C HIS A 63 -4.06 10.61 13.11
N GLN A 64 -3.54 9.39 13.11
CA GLN A 64 -2.71 8.87 14.20
C GLN A 64 -1.42 9.67 14.38
N LEU A 65 -0.73 10.03 13.30
CA LEU A 65 0.46 10.89 13.34
C LEU A 65 0.15 12.30 13.85
N LEU A 66 -0.98 12.89 13.43
CA LEU A 66 -1.42 14.20 13.91
C LEU A 66 -1.73 14.21 15.41
N ILE A 67 -2.46 13.20 15.89
CA ILE A 67 -2.77 13.04 17.32
C ILE A 67 -1.49 12.82 18.12
N PHE A 68 -0.56 12.00 17.62
CA PHE A 68 0.74 11.78 18.24
C PHE A 68 1.56 13.07 18.33
N LEU A 69 1.61 13.86 17.26
CA LEU A 69 2.30 15.15 17.24
C LEU A 69 1.68 16.14 18.23
N ALA A 70 0.34 16.22 18.27
CA ALA A 70 -0.38 17.05 19.23
C ALA A 70 -0.08 16.66 20.68
N ALA A 71 -0.08 15.36 20.98
CA ALA A 71 0.27 14.84 22.30
C ALA A 71 1.73 15.17 22.67
N ALA A 72 2.67 15.00 21.74
CA ALA A 72 4.08 15.33 21.96
C ALA A 72 4.31 16.82 22.25
N LEU A 73 3.65 17.71 21.52
CA LEU A 73 3.69 19.16 21.76
C LEU A 73 3.10 19.52 23.12
N LEU A 74 1.98 18.90 23.51
CA LEU A 74 1.32 19.13 24.78
C LEU A 74 2.22 18.69 25.95
N LEU A 75 2.84 17.51 25.84
CA LEU A 75 3.82 17.03 26.82
C LEU A 75 5.05 17.92 26.91
N TYR A 76 5.60 18.38 25.78
CA TYR A 76 6.71 19.35 25.77
C TYR A 76 6.32 20.63 26.50
N TRP A 77 5.12 21.16 26.25
CA TRP A 77 4.67 22.37 26.91
C TRP A 77 4.52 22.18 28.44
N ILE A 78 3.97 21.06 28.88
CA ILE A 78 3.83 20.75 30.32
C ILE A 78 5.20 20.59 30.97
N PHE A 79 6.06 19.72 30.45
CA PHE A 79 7.29 19.33 31.13
C PHE A 79 8.44 20.32 30.93
N TYR A 80 8.46 21.07 29.83
CA TYR A 80 9.58 21.95 29.47
C TYR A 80 9.25 23.44 29.55
N VAL A 81 7.97 23.82 29.46
CA VAL A 81 7.56 25.24 29.54
C VAL A 81 6.89 25.56 30.88
N LEU A 82 5.97 24.72 31.33
CA LEU A 82 5.26 24.91 32.62
C LEU A 82 6.05 24.39 33.81
N ALA A 83 6.70 23.24 33.70
CA ALA A 83 7.54 22.66 34.76
C ALA A 83 8.99 23.19 34.74
N ALA A 84 9.31 24.13 33.85
CA ALA A 84 10.58 24.85 33.93
C ALA A 84 10.61 25.65 35.26
N PRO A 85 11.58 25.39 36.15
CA PRO A 85 11.69 26.16 37.38
C PRO A 85 12.00 27.61 36.99
N LYS A 86 11.06 28.51 37.27
CA LYS A 86 11.38 29.93 37.35
C LYS A 86 12.42 30.06 38.45
N ARG A 87 13.67 30.35 38.07
CA ARG A 87 14.70 30.82 39.00
C ARG A 87 14.16 31.98 39.83
#